data_AF-A0A938E476-F1
#
_entry.id   AF-A0A938E476-F1
#
_cell.length_a   1.000
_cell.length_b   1.000
_cell.length_c   1.000
_cell.angle_alpha   90.00
_cell.angle_beta   90.00
_cell.angle_gamma   90.00
#
_symmetry.space_group_name_H-M   'P 1'
#
loop_
_entity.id
_entity.type
_entity.pdbx_description
1 polymer ?
#
loop_
_entity_poly.entity_id
_entity_poly.type
_entity_poly.pdbx_seq_one_letter_code
_entity_poly.pdbx_strand_id
1 'polypeptide(L)'
;MSRVRILDPTAAPPEVDAHPGPDAGSLAGKVVGLRSDTAWESYGWVLDEWAPRLRALGADVRRWRAGNRIGDEGVVTSRELADFASAADVAVVGLGN
;
A
#
# COMPACT_ATOMS: atom_id res chain seq x y z
N MET A 1 53.10 5.14 1.08
CA MET A 1 51.79 4.53 0.78
C MET A 1 50.76 5.64 0.71
N SER A 2 50.14 5.86 -0.45
CA SER A 2 49.10 6.88 -0.61
C SER A 2 47.76 6.36 -0.07
N ARG A 3 47.04 7.23 0.65
CA ARG A 3 45.80 6.90 1.34
C ARG A 3 44.62 7.31 0.45
N VAL A 4 43.69 6.39 0.19
CA VAL A 4 42.46 6.67 -0.57
C VAL A 4 41.36 7.12 0.39
N ARG A 5 40.60 8.15 -0.01
CA ARG A 5 39.43 8.64 0.73
C ARG A 5 38.19 7.95 0.17
N ILE A 6 37.53 7.13 0.98
CA ILE A 6 36.20 6.60 0.67
C ILE A 6 35.18 7.63 1.13
N LEU A 7 34.37 8.10 0.19
CA LEU A 7 33.20 8.92 0.50
C LEU A 7 32.03 7.96 0.73
N ASP A 8 31.22 8.25 1.72
CA ASP A 8 29.93 7.58 1.89
C ASP A 8 28.89 8.38 1.09
N PRO A 9 28.41 7.87 -0.05
CA PRO A 9 27.42 8.57 -0.87
C PRO A 9 26.00 8.36 -0.34
N THR A 10 25.81 7.69 0.80
CA THR A 10 24.47 7.46 1.34
C THR A 10 23.93 8.72 2.01
N ALA A 11 22.74 9.15 1.56
CA ALA A 11 21.96 10.13 2.29
C ALA A 11 21.49 9.48 3.60
N ALA A 12 21.44 10.27 4.68
CA ALA A 12 20.75 9.85 5.89
C ALA A 12 19.29 9.52 5.54
N PRO A 13 18.72 8.42 6.08
CA PRO A 13 17.32 8.14 5.86
C PRO A 13 16.47 9.31 6.41
N PRO A 14 15.33 9.61 5.77
CA PRO A 14 14.41 10.60 6.32
C PRO A 14 13.92 10.17 7.71
N GLU A 15 13.52 11.15 8.52
CA GLU A 15 12.87 10.87 9.80
C GLU A 15 11.59 10.07 9.58
N VAL A 16 11.42 9.00 10.35
CA VAL A 16 10.26 8.11 10.23
C VAL A 16 9.09 8.74 10.98
N ASP A 17 8.02 9.08 10.25
CA ASP A 17 6.73 9.40 10.86
C ASP A 17 6.03 8.09 11.23
N ALA A 18 5.91 7.83 12.54
CA ALA A 18 5.22 6.67 13.08
C ALA A 18 3.70 6.86 13.19
N HIS A 19 3.13 7.95 12.67
CA HIS A 19 1.70 8.20 12.72
C HIS A 19 0.93 7.08 12.01
N PRO A 20 -0.07 6.45 12.66
CA PRO A 20 -0.80 5.30 12.11
C PRO A 20 -1.78 5.67 10.98
N GLY A 21 -1.67 6.87 10.42
CA GLY A 21 -2.71 7.48 9.59
C GLY A 21 -3.93 7.99 10.37
N PRO A 22 -4.94 8.54 9.67
CA PRO A 22 -6.14 9.11 10.28
C PRO A 22 -7.02 8.04 10.93
N ASP A 23 -7.78 8.42 11.96
CA ASP A 23 -8.78 7.56 12.58
C ASP A 23 -9.94 7.29 11.61
N ALA A 24 -10.17 6.01 11.31
CA ALA A 24 -11.26 5.57 10.44
C ALA A 24 -12.61 5.49 11.18
N GLY A 25 -12.62 5.61 12.51
CA GLY A 25 -13.80 5.41 13.35
C GLY A 25 -14.32 3.97 13.27
N SER A 26 -15.63 3.80 13.45
CA SER A 26 -16.27 2.49 13.26
C SER A 26 -16.12 2.01 11.82
N LEU A 27 -15.73 0.74 11.65
CA LEU A 27 -15.58 0.12 10.34
C LEU A 27 -16.87 -0.54 9.83
N ALA A 28 -17.90 -0.66 10.67
CA ALA A 28 -19.15 -1.30 10.29
C ALA A 28 -19.82 -0.56 9.12
N GLY A 29 -20.03 -1.27 8.01
CA GLY A 29 -20.62 -0.72 6.78
C GLY A 29 -19.67 0.12 5.92
N LYS A 30 -18.39 0.27 6.30
CA LYS A 30 -17.38 0.97 5.50
C LYS A 30 -16.71 0.03 4.50
N VAL A 31 -16.30 0.59 3.36
CA VAL A 31 -15.42 -0.06 2.40
C VAL A 31 -13.96 0.20 2.78
N VAL A 32 -13.28 -0.84 3.22
CA VAL A 32 -11.83 -0.84 3.50
C VAL A 32 -11.08 -1.36 2.27
N GLY A 33 -10.32 -0.48 1.64
CA GLY A 33 -9.45 -0.81 0.51
C GLY A 33 -8.11 -1.40 0.96
N LEU A 34 -7.69 -2.52 0.38
CA LEU A 34 -6.37 -3.11 0.58
C LEU A 34 -5.62 -3.13 -0.76
N ARG A 35 -4.62 -2.25 -0.90
CA ARG A 35 -3.80 -2.16 -2.11
C ARG A 35 -2.50 -2.95 -1.94
N SER A 36 -2.16 -3.74 -2.94
CA SER A 36 -0.89 -4.47 -3.07
C SER A 36 -0.25 -4.27 -4.44
N ASP A 37 0.97 -4.76 -4.62
CA ASP A 37 1.65 -4.88 -5.91
C ASP A 37 2.36 -6.24 -6.03
N THR A 38 2.84 -6.54 -7.24
CA THR A 38 3.57 -7.78 -7.54
C THR A 38 5.02 -7.76 -7.09
N ALA A 39 5.57 -6.58 -6.73
CA ALA A 39 6.95 -6.47 -6.28
C ALA A 39 7.12 -7.03 -4.86
N TRP A 40 6.05 -7.03 -4.06
CA TRP A 40 6.06 -7.51 -2.68
C TRP A 40 5.03 -8.62 -2.42
N GLU A 41 5.23 -9.78 -3.05
CA GLU A 41 4.32 -10.94 -2.93
C GLU A 41 4.09 -11.41 -1.49
N SER A 42 5.09 -11.31 -0.60
CA SER A 42 4.92 -11.69 0.82
C SER A 42 3.89 -10.82 1.55
N TYR A 43 3.57 -9.63 1.03
CA TYR A 43 2.50 -8.79 1.58
C TYR A 43 1.12 -9.47 1.46
N GLY A 44 0.95 -10.41 0.52
CA GLY A 44 -0.27 -11.22 0.41
C GLY A 44 -0.64 -11.94 1.70
N TRP A 45 0.36 -12.44 2.45
CA TRP A 45 0.12 -13.11 3.74
C TRP A 45 -0.45 -12.17 4.79
N VAL A 46 0.02 -10.92 4.82
CA VAL A 46 -0.50 -9.87 5.70
C VAL A 46 -1.96 -9.58 5.33
N LEU A 47 -2.27 -9.48 4.04
CA LEU A 47 -3.64 -9.24 3.58
C LEU A 47 -4.59 -10.39 3.93
N ASP A 48 -4.11 -11.64 3.87
CA ASP A 48 -4.86 -12.84 4.25
C ASP A 48 -5.18 -12.90 5.74
N GLU A 49 -4.33 -12.32 6.57
CA GLU A 49 -4.60 -12.17 7.99
C GLU A 49 -5.55 -11.00 8.29
N TRP A 50 -5.39 -9.87 7.59
CA TRP A 50 -6.12 -8.64 7.89
C TRP A 50 -7.54 -8.63 7.35
N ALA A 51 -7.76 -9.10 6.13
CA ALA A 51 -9.08 -9.03 5.50
C ALA A 51 -10.19 -9.75 6.32
N PRO A 52 -9.97 -10.97 6.86
CA PRO A 52 -10.97 -11.61 7.73
C PRO A 52 -11.27 -10.80 9.00
N ARG A 53 -10.26 -10.18 9.62
CA ARG A 53 -10.44 -9.38 10.83
C ARG A 53 -11.21 -8.09 10.57
N LEU A 54 -10.91 -7.41 9.46
CA LEU A 54 -11.65 -6.23 9.03
C LEU A 54 -13.12 -6.57 8.75
N ARG A 55 -13.39 -7.70 8.07
CA ARG A 55 -14.76 -8.20 7.86
C ARG A 55 -15.46 -8.55 9.18
N ALA A 56 -14.75 -9.13 10.15
CA ALA A 56 -15.30 -9.41 11.48
C ALA A 56 -15.70 -8.12 12.24
N LEU A 57 -15.09 -6.98 11.91
CA LEU A 57 -15.48 -5.65 12.40
C LEU A 57 -16.64 -5.01 11.60
N GLY A 58 -17.21 -5.74 10.63
CA GLY A 58 -18.35 -5.29 9.82
C GLY A 58 -17.96 -4.48 8.57
N ALA A 59 -16.68 -4.44 8.20
CA ALA A 59 -16.23 -3.77 6.98
C ALA A 59 -16.53 -4.62 5.73
N ASP A 60 -16.81 -3.95 4.61
CA ASP A 60 -16.62 -4.52 3.28
C ASP A 60 -15.16 -4.36 2.88
N VAL A 61 -14.49 -5.43 2.46
CA VAL A 61 -13.05 -5.41 2.18
C VAL A 61 -12.80 -5.62 0.70
N ARG A 62 -12.29 -4.56 0.05
CA ARG A 62 -11.92 -4.57 -1.37
C ARG A 62 -10.41 -4.69 -1.52
N ARG A 63 -9.95 -5.81 -2.08
CA ARG A 63 -8.54 -5.99 -2.44
C ARG A 63 -8.31 -5.55 -3.88
N TRP A 64 -7.22 -4.82 -4.11
CA TRP A 64 -6.74 -4.51 -5.45
C TRP A 64 -5.23 -4.71 -5.52
N ARG A 65 -4.77 -5.39 -6.56
CA ARG A 65 -3.36 -5.60 -6.85
C ARG A 65 -3.02 -4.74 -8.06
N ALA A 66 -2.13 -3.77 -7.88
CA ALA A 66 -1.75 -2.87 -8.94
C ALA A 66 -1.03 -3.63 -10.06
N GLY A 67 -1.44 -3.39 -11.30
CA GLY A 67 -0.77 -3.86 -12.49
C GLY A 67 0.41 -2.99 -12.90
N ASN A 68 0.84 -3.17 -14.14
CA ASN A 68 1.90 -2.38 -14.76
C ASN A 68 1.45 -0.92 -14.96
N ARG A 69 2.39 0.04 -14.96
CA ARG A 69 2.10 1.48 -14.99
C ARG A 69 2.45 2.17 -16.32
N ILE A 70 2.83 1.39 -17.34
CA ILE A 70 3.24 1.91 -18.65
C ILE A 70 2.46 1.23 -19.79
N GLY A 71 2.40 1.91 -20.94
CA GLY A 71 1.68 1.41 -22.12
C GLY A 71 0.18 1.22 -21.86
N ASP A 72 -0.44 0.32 -22.61
CA ASP A 72 -1.87 0.04 -22.52
C ASP A 72 -2.27 -0.53 -21.14
N GLU A 73 -1.41 -1.36 -20.54
CA GLU A 73 -1.60 -1.86 -19.17
C GLU A 73 -1.59 -0.73 -18.13
N GLY A 74 -0.79 0.32 -18.37
CA GLY A 74 -0.75 1.52 -17.53
C GLY A 74 -2.07 2.29 -17.55
N VAL A 75 -2.73 2.38 -18.70
CA VAL A 75 -4.06 3.02 -18.82
C VAL A 75 -5.09 2.24 -18.03
N VAL A 76 -5.08 0.91 -18.12
CA VAL A 76 -5.98 0.03 -17.34
C VAL A 76 -5.71 0.18 -15.85
N THR A 77 -4.46 0.05 -15.42
CA THR A 77 -4.08 0.15 -13.99
C THR A 77 -4.44 1.52 -13.41
N SER A 78 -4.28 2.60 -14.19
CA SER A 78 -4.66 3.95 -13.76
C SER A 78 -6.17 4.08 -13.56
N ARG A 79 -6.97 3.52 -14.47
CA ARG A 79 -8.44 3.48 -14.32
C ARG A 79 -8.85 2.65 -13.11
N GLU A 80 -8.30 1.47 -12.94
CA GLU A 80 -8.60 0.61 -11.78
C GLU A 80 -8.20 1.27 -10.46
N LEU A 81 -7.08 2.01 -10.43
CA LEU A 81 -6.68 2.80 -9.26
C LEU A 81 -7.72 3.87 -8.92
N ALA A 82 -8.23 4.59 -9.92
CA ALA A 82 -9.28 5.58 -9.72
C ALA A 82 -10.58 4.93 -9.20
N ASP A 83 -10.95 3.77 -9.75
CA ASP A 83 -12.13 3.01 -9.32
C ASP A 83 -11.96 2.41 -7.91
N PHE A 84 -10.73 2.07 -7.52
CA PHE A 84 -10.41 1.62 -6.17
C PHE A 84 -10.46 2.79 -5.18
N ALA A 85 -9.81 3.90 -5.50
CA ALA A 85 -9.71 5.07 -4.63
C ALA A 85 -11.06 5.75 -4.41
N SER A 86 -11.91 5.82 -5.44
CA SER A 86 -13.26 6.40 -5.32
C SER A 86 -14.23 5.54 -4.50
N ALA A 87 -13.97 4.23 -4.39
CA ALA A 87 -14.85 3.32 -3.69
C ALA A 87 -14.48 3.07 -2.22
N ALA A 88 -13.23 3.34 -1.82
CA ALA A 88 -12.76 3.06 -0.46
C ALA A 88 -13.01 4.25 0.47
N ASP A 89 -13.66 4.01 1.62
CA ASP A 89 -13.77 5.01 2.70
C ASP A 89 -12.44 5.22 3.41
N VAL A 90 -11.64 4.15 3.49
CA VAL A 90 -10.27 4.15 4.00
C VAL A 90 -9.47 3.08 3.27
N ALA A 91 -8.19 3.35 2.99
CA ALA A 91 -7.33 2.40 2.31
C ALA A 91 -6.03 2.17 3.09
N VAL A 92 -5.61 0.90 3.16
CA VAL A 92 -4.27 0.51 3.58
C VAL A 92 -3.46 0.16 2.33
N VAL A 93 -2.40 0.93 2.11
CA VAL A 93 -1.61 0.89 0.88
C VAL A 93 -0.26 0.28 1.19
N GLY A 94 -0.08 -1.00 0.84
CA GLY A 94 1.25 -1.60 0.84
C GLY A 94 2.02 -1.06 -0.36
N LEU A 95 2.97 -0.17 -0.14
CA LEU A 95 3.95 0.24 -1.16
C LEU A 95 5.26 -0.48 -0.83
N GLY A 96 5.73 -1.34 -1.73
CA GLY A 96 7.16 -1.59 -1.81
C GLY A 96 7.80 -0.29 -2.29
N ASN A 97 8.37 0.49 -1.37
CA ASN A 97 9.22 1.63 -1.73
C ASN A 97 10.56 1.14 -2.26
#